data_AF-A0A2T7NQR2-F1
#
_entry.id   AF-A0A2T7NQR2-F1
#
_cell.length_a   1.000
_cell.length_b   1.000
_cell.length_c   1.000
_cell.angle_alpha   90.00
_cell.angle_beta   90.00
_cell.angle_gamma   90.00
#
_symmetry.space_group_name_H-M   'P 1'
#
loop_
_entity.id
_entity.type
_entity.pdbx_description
1 polymer ?
#
loop_
_entity_poly.entity_id
_entity_poly.type
_entity_poly.pdbx_seq_one_letter_code
_entity_poly.pdbx_strand_id
1 'polypeptide(L)'
;MVRYSHLENLSLQGEDEAIIEEMKEYKALGGQAVVENTTTGLSRDVGFLKLVSDVSGVHIISGTGFYAESFQSESVRQLSEEAMSEVMRQEITNGVENTDIKCGVIGEVGCSWPLTEFEKRSLRASAAVQVELGSPAIIHPGRNSQAPFEIMRIFLEAGGQANRTVMSHLDRTIFNSDELLEFAKFGCYCEYDLFGIETSHYQLQQEKDMPNDANRIAFIRFLVEGGYGDRVVVAHDLHTKHRLEYYEEGINAGSDEGDTTSDINVKAVRETETQRLQEIIERVNTIYKEYIGTVEADVKSHDCLKDELENPTLVCQLCDIASLIGQLDSLGLLAPGYCYVEMGAGKGRLSHWVREAVSNHNDASFLLVDRNSIRYKVDGYHKEETVPFERIKIDIEHLSLGKVPMIKHSDKRVVAIGKHLCGAATDLTLRCLVETLDHADSLSSEPPSKRQCRESVDPKGEPEGSHNGSEDAEHIPIKATSVKCRDSSIGKNYKQQYQVILNATDDKVPELEGIKEAKCVTVNSTGDSLQETLDAEHKTEDLLKDTCKGSLNLSELEKEAIGWRCKRLIDFGRVRYLEEHGMKTVIKEYIDKLQTPENVALVALCQAGKHDQ
;
A
#
# COMPACT_ATOMS: atom_id res chain seq x y z
N MET A 1 3.02 -2.16 -10.60
CA MET A 1 2.91 -0.82 -11.23
C MET A 1 4.31 -0.35 -11.65
N VAL A 2 4.47 0.51 -12.65
CA VAL A 2 5.81 0.99 -13.07
C VAL A 2 6.32 1.99 -12.00
N ARG A 3 7.16 1.54 -11.05
CA ARG A 3 7.58 2.26 -9.82
C ARG A 3 7.93 3.75 -10.03
N TYR A 4 8.67 4.10 -11.09
CA TYR A 4 9.06 5.50 -11.37
C TYR A 4 8.03 6.30 -12.19
N SER A 5 6.90 5.71 -12.58
CA SER A 5 5.79 6.42 -13.23
C SER A 5 4.75 6.97 -12.25
N HIS A 6 4.82 6.58 -10.98
CA HIS A 6 3.90 7.03 -9.95
C HIS A 6 4.49 8.22 -9.19
N LEU A 7 4.06 9.44 -9.51
CA LEU A 7 4.66 10.67 -8.97
C LEU A 7 4.68 10.73 -7.44
N GLU A 8 3.64 10.22 -6.77
CA GLU A 8 3.58 10.22 -5.30
C GLU A 8 4.56 9.23 -4.67
N ASN A 9 5.00 8.21 -5.41
CA ASN A 9 6.03 7.28 -4.92
C ASN A 9 7.42 7.94 -4.93
N LEU A 10 7.62 9.00 -5.72
CA LEU A 10 8.90 9.67 -5.92
C LEU A 10 9.20 10.77 -4.87
N SER A 11 8.36 10.90 -3.84
CA SER A 11 8.57 11.84 -2.75
C SER A 11 8.32 11.15 -1.43
N LEU A 12 9.25 11.29 -0.49
CA LEU A 12 9.07 10.84 0.90
C LEU A 12 8.45 11.93 1.79
N GLN A 13 8.07 13.08 1.23
CA GLN A 13 7.42 14.13 2.01
C GLN A 13 6.08 13.65 2.57
N GLY A 14 5.88 13.91 3.88
CA GLY A 14 4.70 13.48 4.63
C GLY A 14 4.76 12.03 5.10
N GLU A 15 5.93 11.39 5.04
CA GLU A 15 6.21 10.06 5.62
C GLU A 15 7.08 10.18 6.88
N ASP A 16 7.01 11.33 7.55
CA ASP A 16 7.89 11.72 8.64
C ASP A 16 7.90 10.69 9.79
N GLU A 17 6.73 10.20 10.20
CA GLU A 17 6.61 9.18 11.25
C GLU A 17 7.26 7.86 10.83
N ALA A 18 7.02 7.40 9.59
CA ALA A 18 7.61 6.17 9.06
C ALA A 18 9.14 6.25 8.98
N ILE A 19 9.68 7.40 8.54
CA ILE A 19 11.13 7.62 8.50
C ILE A 19 11.71 7.58 9.92
N ILE A 20 11.06 8.22 10.90
CA ILE A 20 11.52 8.24 12.29
C ILE A 20 11.54 6.82 12.88
N GLU A 21 10.48 6.02 12.66
CA GLU A 21 10.41 4.66 13.17
C GLU A 21 11.43 3.74 12.51
N GLU A 22 11.59 3.77 11.18
CA GLU A 22 12.63 3.00 10.51
C GLU A 22 14.04 3.36 11.01
N MET A 23 14.29 4.63 11.35
CA MET A 23 15.57 5.04 11.97
C MET A 23 15.72 4.51 13.40
N LYS A 24 14.65 4.42 14.19
CA LYS A 24 14.69 3.78 15.53
C LYS A 24 14.95 2.28 15.41
N GLU A 25 14.37 1.62 14.42
CA GLU A 25 14.64 0.21 14.14
C GLU A 25 16.08 0.00 13.70
N TYR A 26 16.58 0.84 12.80
CA TYR A 26 18.00 0.87 12.44
C TYR A 26 18.89 1.03 13.68
N LYS A 27 18.55 1.94 14.60
CA LYS A 27 19.24 2.11 15.88
C LYS A 27 19.18 0.85 16.76
N ALA A 28 18.01 0.23 16.87
CA ALA A 28 17.79 -0.99 17.65
C ALA A 28 18.60 -2.18 17.13
N LEU A 29 18.80 -2.26 15.81
CA LEU A 29 19.67 -3.25 15.15
C LEU A 29 21.17 -2.93 15.28
N GLY A 30 21.53 -1.87 16.02
CA GLY A 30 22.90 -1.47 16.30
C GLY A 30 23.45 -0.38 15.38
N GLY A 31 22.66 0.11 14.42
CA GLY A 31 22.98 1.24 13.57
C GLY A 31 23.32 2.49 14.36
N GLN A 32 24.31 3.27 13.92
CA GLN A 32 24.79 4.44 14.68
C GLN A 32 24.71 5.73 13.89
N ALA A 33 24.97 5.68 12.58
CA ALA A 33 25.02 6.86 11.75
C ALA A 33 24.48 6.58 10.35
N VAL A 34 23.81 7.56 9.78
CA VAL A 34 23.33 7.56 8.40
C VAL A 34 23.84 8.81 7.71
N VAL A 35 24.37 8.65 6.50
CA VAL A 35 24.70 9.76 5.61
C VAL A 35 23.47 10.03 4.75
N GLU A 36 22.91 11.22 4.89
CA GLU A 36 21.73 11.66 4.13
C GLU A 36 22.20 12.64 3.04
N ASN A 37 22.09 12.18 1.80
CA ASN A 37 22.74 12.78 0.62
C ASN A 37 21.81 13.65 -0.22
N THR A 38 20.61 14.00 0.26
CA THR A 38 19.73 14.94 -0.44
C THR A 38 20.38 16.32 -0.50
N THR A 39 20.70 16.82 -1.70
CA THR A 39 21.41 18.12 -1.89
C THR A 39 20.55 19.17 -2.61
N THR A 40 21.17 20.29 -3.01
CA THR A 40 20.52 21.34 -3.82
C THR A 40 19.92 20.71 -5.08
N GLY A 41 18.61 20.92 -5.28
CA GLY A 41 17.81 20.33 -6.36
C GLY A 41 16.86 19.23 -5.89
N LEU A 42 17.05 18.67 -4.69
CA LEU A 42 16.29 17.51 -4.18
C LEU A 42 15.41 17.82 -2.95
N SER A 43 15.13 19.11 -2.65
CA SER A 43 14.28 19.53 -1.53
C SER A 43 14.76 19.06 -0.14
N ARG A 44 16.07 19.16 0.13
CA ARG A 44 16.69 18.87 1.42
C ARG A 44 16.03 19.65 2.57
N ASP A 45 15.75 18.99 3.69
CA ASP A 45 15.24 19.59 4.92
C ASP A 45 16.14 19.25 6.12
N VAL A 46 17.14 20.10 6.38
CA VAL A 46 18.08 19.88 7.50
C VAL A 46 17.42 19.99 8.88
N GLY A 47 16.29 20.68 9.00
CA GLY A 47 15.54 20.79 10.24
C GLY A 47 14.88 19.45 10.59
N PHE A 48 14.27 18.82 9.58
CA PHE A 48 13.74 17.47 9.72
C PHE A 48 14.83 16.44 10.01
N LEU A 49 15.98 16.50 9.31
CA LEU A 49 17.11 15.61 9.60
C LEU A 49 17.60 15.73 11.05
N LYS A 50 17.63 16.95 11.61
CA LYS A 50 17.95 17.17 13.01
C LYS A 50 16.91 16.54 13.94
N LEU A 51 15.62 16.72 13.65
CA LEU A 51 14.53 16.09 14.41
C LEU A 51 14.68 14.57 14.41
N VAL A 52 14.89 13.96 13.24
CA VAL A 52 15.10 12.51 13.10
C VAL A 52 16.30 12.06 13.95
N SER A 53 17.41 12.80 13.90
CA SER A 53 18.61 12.48 14.71
C SER A 53 18.32 12.53 16.21
N ASP A 54 17.65 13.60 16.66
CA ASP A 54 17.34 13.82 18.08
C ASP A 54 16.35 12.76 18.62
N VAL A 55 15.35 12.37 17.82
CA VAL A 55 14.29 11.42 18.22
C VAL A 55 14.73 9.96 18.13
N SER A 56 15.45 9.58 17.06
CA SER A 56 15.89 8.18 16.86
C SER A 56 17.18 7.84 17.60
N GLY A 57 18.00 8.84 17.97
CA GLY A 57 19.34 8.64 18.51
C GLY A 57 20.37 8.15 17.48
N VAL A 58 20.05 8.21 16.19
CA VAL A 58 20.98 7.97 15.07
C VAL A 58 21.69 9.27 14.71
N HIS A 59 23.00 9.22 14.49
CA HIS A 59 23.74 10.37 13.97
C HIS A 59 23.43 10.58 12.49
N ILE A 60 22.79 11.71 12.15
CA ILE A 60 22.51 12.04 10.74
C ILE A 60 23.59 13.00 10.22
N ILE A 61 24.28 12.60 9.16
CA ILE A 61 25.30 13.40 8.48
C ILE A 61 24.68 13.92 7.18
N SER A 62 24.28 15.20 7.17
CA SER A 62 23.68 15.83 5.99
C SER A 62 24.74 16.21 4.95
N GLY A 63 24.40 16.02 3.68
CA GLY A 63 25.23 16.38 2.53
C GLY A 63 25.04 17.81 2.02
N THR A 64 26.08 18.38 1.43
CA THR A 64 26.06 19.64 0.63
C THR A 64 26.38 19.36 -0.83
N GLY A 65 26.16 20.32 -1.71
CA GLY A 65 26.49 20.23 -3.13
C GLY A 65 25.26 20.41 -4.02
N PHE A 66 25.40 19.95 -5.26
CA PHE A 66 24.40 20.13 -6.31
C PHE A 66 24.12 18.82 -7.04
N TYR A 67 22.85 18.48 -7.15
CA TYR A 67 22.39 17.38 -7.97
C TYR A 67 22.42 17.71 -9.48
N ALA A 68 21.98 16.77 -10.33
CA ALA A 68 22.06 16.86 -11.79
C ALA A 68 21.34 18.10 -12.35
N GLU A 69 21.79 18.61 -13.50
CA GLU A 69 21.34 19.88 -14.08
C GLU A 69 19.81 19.96 -14.28
N SER A 70 19.17 18.83 -14.59
CA SER A 70 17.72 18.73 -14.82
C SER A 70 16.89 19.07 -13.58
N PHE A 71 17.46 18.96 -12.38
CA PHE A 71 16.80 19.26 -11.11
C PHE A 71 17.06 20.69 -10.62
N GLN A 72 17.90 21.45 -11.32
CA GLN A 72 18.30 22.78 -10.91
C GLN A 72 17.40 23.86 -11.50
N SER A 73 17.18 24.92 -10.71
CA SER A 73 16.58 26.16 -11.21
C SER A 73 17.55 26.89 -12.15
N GLU A 74 17.01 27.77 -12.99
CA GLU A 74 17.82 28.55 -13.93
C GLU A 74 18.88 29.41 -13.21
N SER A 75 18.57 29.96 -12.03
CA SER A 75 19.53 30.74 -11.24
C SER A 75 20.69 29.88 -10.73
N VAL A 76 20.42 28.64 -10.32
CA VAL A 76 21.48 27.72 -9.86
C VAL A 76 22.34 27.26 -11.03
N ARG A 77 21.74 27.00 -12.20
CA ARG A 77 22.49 26.60 -13.40
C ARG A 77 23.54 27.63 -13.83
N GLN A 78 23.27 28.90 -13.59
CA GLN A 78 24.14 30.02 -13.97
C GLN A 78 25.25 30.33 -12.95
N LEU A 79 25.29 29.64 -11.80
CA LEU A 79 26.35 29.86 -10.82
C LEU A 79 27.73 29.55 -11.41
N SER A 80 28.71 30.39 -11.04
CA SER A 80 30.11 30.12 -11.31
C SER A 80 30.64 29.03 -10.38
N GLU A 81 31.79 28.46 -10.72
CA GLU A 81 32.46 27.45 -9.90
C GLU A 81 32.82 27.98 -8.51
N GLU A 82 33.24 29.25 -8.43
CA GLU A 82 33.54 29.93 -7.16
C GLU A 82 32.29 30.13 -6.32
N ALA A 83 31.17 30.50 -6.94
CA ALA A 83 29.89 30.67 -6.24
C ALA A 83 29.36 29.33 -5.72
N MET A 84 29.47 28.25 -6.51
CA MET A 84 29.14 26.90 -6.06
C MET A 84 30.03 26.45 -4.88
N SER A 85 31.33 26.72 -4.96
CA SER A 85 32.29 26.40 -3.90
C SER A 85 31.96 27.14 -2.60
N GLU A 86 31.57 28.42 -2.70
CA GLU A 86 31.21 29.23 -1.54
C GLU A 86 29.93 28.73 -0.86
N VAL A 87 28.92 28.29 -1.63
CA VAL A 87 27.72 27.65 -1.06
C VAL A 87 28.12 26.43 -0.23
N MET A 88 28.87 25.50 -0.82
CA MET A 88 29.29 24.28 -0.11
C MET A 88 30.15 24.58 1.12
N ARG A 89 31.07 25.54 1.01
CA ARG A 89 31.90 25.99 2.14
C ARG A 89 31.05 26.54 3.27
N GLN A 90 30.09 27.41 2.95
CA GLN A 90 29.22 28.02 3.94
C GLN A 90 28.41 26.97 4.70
N GLU A 91 27.83 26.01 3.98
CA GLU A 91 27.04 24.92 4.56
C GLU A 91 27.85 24.00 5.47
N ILE A 92 29.11 23.74 5.14
CA ILE A 92 30.01 22.92 5.97
C ILE A 92 30.52 23.69 7.20
N THR A 93 30.84 24.98 7.04
CA THR A 93 31.57 25.73 8.09
C THR A 93 30.65 26.51 9.02
N ASN A 94 29.55 27.06 8.51
CA ASN A 94 28.69 28.01 9.22
C ASN A 94 27.27 27.48 9.42
N GLY A 95 26.73 26.74 8.44
CA GLY A 95 25.42 26.12 8.51
C GLY A 95 24.61 26.33 7.22
N VAL A 96 23.54 25.57 7.08
CA VAL A 96 22.66 25.61 5.90
C VAL A 96 21.64 26.74 6.04
N GLU A 97 21.59 27.62 5.04
CA GLU A 97 20.69 28.77 4.97
C GLU A 97 20.72 29.64 6.24
N ASN A 98 19.62 29.69 6.99
CA ASN A 98 19.45 30.47 8.22
C ASN A 98 19.58 29.61 9.49
N THR A 99 20.09 28.38 9.37
CA THR A 99 20.28 27.45 10.49
C THR A 99 21.75 27.40 10.93
N ASP A 100 21.99 26.87 12.13
CA ASP A 100 23.34 26.53 12.62
C ASP A 100 23.72 25.06 12.34
N ILE A 101 22.87 24.35 11.57
CA ILE A 101 23.07 22.94 11.21
C ILE A 101 24.03 22.86 10.03
N LYS A 102 25.14 22.14 10.21
CA LYS A 102 26.22 22.04 9.23
C LYS A 102 26.17 20.72 8.47
N CYS A 103 26.60 20.76 7.21
CA CYS A 103 26.81 19.56 6.41
C CYS A 103 28.15 18.89 6.76
N GLY A 104 28.20 17.56 6.68
CA GLY A 104 29.40 16.77 6.97
C GLY A 104 30.05 16.11 5.74
N VAL A 105 29.38 16.13 4.59
CA VAL A 105 29.87 15.52 3.34
C VAL A 105 29.49 16.38 2.13
N ILE A 106 30.31 16.33 1.08
CA ILE A 106 30.00 16.93 -0.23
C ILE A 106 29.33 15.85 -1.08
N GLY A 107 28.01 15.77 -1.06
CA GLY A 107 27.27 14.78 -1.83
C GLY A 107 25.79 14.68 -1.46
N GLU A 108 24.94 14.11 -2.32
CA GLU A 108 25.34 13.56 -3.62
C GLU A 108 25.59 14.63 -4.69
N VAL A 109 26.75 14.56 -5.35
CA VAL A 109 27.07 15.41 -6.51
C VAL A 109 26.53 14.72 -7.75
N GLY A 110 25.49 15.31 -8.35
CA GLY A 110 24.74 14.71 -9.44
C GLY A 110 25.41 14.83 -10.79
N CYS A 111 25.67 13.70 -11.45
CA CYS A 111 26.21 13.65 -12.81
C CYS A 111 25.31 12.85 -13.74
N SER A 112 24.89 13.45 -14.85
CA SER A 112 24.18 12.76 -15.92
C SER A 112 25.15 12.09 -16.90
N TRP A 113 24.62 11.52 -17.98
CA TRP A 113 25.43 11.05 -19.10
C TRP A 113 24.79 11.44 -20.43
N PRO A 114 25.52 12.12 -21.33
CA PRO A 114 26.86 12.73 -21.14
C PRO A 114 26.86 13.85 -20.09
N LEU A 115 28.02 14.13 -19.47
CA LEU A 115 28.16 15.22 -18.50
C LEU A 115 27.84 16.58 -19.14
N THR A 116 27.00 17.37 -18.47
CA THR A 116 26.73 18.74 -18.90
C THR A 116 27.77 19.72 -18.39
N GLU A 117 27.81 20.93 -18.95
CA GLU A 117 28.77 21.96 -18.50
C GLU A 117 28.48 22.42 -17.06
N PHE A 118 27.21 22.38 -16.62
CA PHE A 118 26.85 22.62 -15.22
C PHE A 118 27.46 21.55 -14.31
N GLU A 119 27.30 20.27 -14.66
CA GLU A 119 27.77 19.15 -13.85
C GLU A 119 29.30 19.12 -13.77
N LYS A 120 30.00 19.45 -14.86
CA LYS A 120 31.46 19.63 -14.85
C LYS A 120 31.90 20.78 -13.95
N ARG A 121 31.18 21.91 -13.90
CA ARG A 121 31.46 22.99 -12.94
C ARG A 121 31.23 22.52 -11.51
N SER A 122 30.10 21.84 -11.25
CA SER A 122 29.76 21.29 -9.94
C SER A 122 30.84 20.32 -9.42
N LEU A 123 31.35 19.42 -10.29
CA LEU A 123 32.44 18.51 -9.94
C LEU A 123 33.73 19.24 -9.57
N ARG A 124 34.14 20.25 -10.33
CA ARG A 124 35.36 21.02 -10.06
C ARG A 124 35.25 21.85 -8.77
N ALA A 125 34.10 22.49 -8.55
CA ALA A 125 33.79 23.17 -7.29
C ALA A 125 33.82 22.20 -6.11
N SER A 126 33.23 21.00 -6.27
CA SER A 126 33.20 19.97 -5.22
C SER A 126 34.62 19.50 -4.88
N ALA A 127 35.48 19.30 -5.88
CA ALA A 127 36.89 18.94 -5.67
C ALA A 127 37.65 20.04 -4.92
N ALA A 128 37.45 21.31 -5.29
CA ALA A 128 38.10 22.44 -4.62
C ALA A 128 37.73 22.51 -3.13
N VAL A 129 36.44 22.38 -2.79
CA VAL A 129 35.97 22.39 -1.40
C VAL A 129 36.43 21.14 -0.64
N GLN A 130 36.45 19.97 -1.28
CA GLN A 130 36.94 18.72 -0.68
C GLN A 130 38.39 18.87 -0.20
N VAL A 131 39.24 19.44 -1.04
CA VAL A 131 40.66 19.64 -0.72
C VAL A 131 40.84 20.68 0.37
N GLU A 132 40.12 21.79 0.28
CA GLU A 132 40.29 22.90 1.20
C GLU A 132 39.82 22.57 2.62
N LEU A 133 38.66 21.92 2.76
CA LEU A 133 38.08 21.62 4.06
C LEU A 133 38.42 20.21 4.55
N GLY A 134 38.93 19.34 3.68
CA GLY A 134 39.19 17.94 3.96
C GLY A 134 37.92 17.08 4.08
N SER A 135 36.74 17.61 3.72
CA SER A 135 35.47 16.88 3.76
C SER A 135 35.48 15.70 2.77
N PRO A 136 34.78 14.60 3.05
CA PRO A 136 34.56 13.55 2.06
C PRO A 136 33.64 14.02 0.92
N ALA A 137 33.69 13.34 -0.23
CA ALA A 137 32.78 13.59 -1.35
C ALA A 137 32.07 12.30 -1.79
N ILE A 138 30.80 12.39 -2.19
CA ILE A 138 29.99 11.29 -2.71
C ILE A 138 29.39 11.73 -4.05
N ILE A 139 29.62 10.95 -5.10
CA ILE A 139 29.30 11.34 -6.47
C ILE A 139 28.37 10.32 -7.12
N HIS A 140 27.28 10.82 -7.69
CA HIS A 140 26.26 10.06 -8.42
C HIS A 140 26.59 10.00 -9.90
N PRO A 141 26.91 8.82 -10.47
CA PRO A 141 27.19 8.71 -11.89
C PRO A 141 25.92 8.49 -12.73
N GLY A 142 26.00 8.92 -13.98
CA GLY A 142 25.11 8.47 -15.04
C GLY A 142 25.17 6.94 -15.24
N ARG A 143 24.24 6.39 -16.03
CA ARG A 143 24.06 4.93 -16.17
C ARG A 143 24.99 4.26 -17.19
N ASN A 144 25.82 5.04 -17.87
CA ASN A 144 26.82 4.53 -18.80
C ASN A 144 28.06 4.06 -18.05
N SER A 145 28.68 2.94 -18.45
CA SER A 145 29.84 2.40 -17.74
C SER A 145 31.08 3.31 -17.80
N GLN A 146 31.13 4.24 -18.77
CA GLN A 146 32.21 5.23 -18.88
C GLN A 146 31.98 6.48 -18.00
N ALA A 147 30.77 6.68 -17.45
CA ALA A 147 30.47 7.85 -16.64
C ALA A 147 31.35 7.95 -15.38
N PRO A 148 31.53 6.87 -14.57
CA PRO A 148 32.42 6.92 -13.41
C PRO A 148 33.87 7.32 -13.77
N PHE A 149 34.40 6.82 -14.89
CA PHE A 149 35.77 7.12 -15.34
C PHE A 149 35.94 8.59 -15.73
N GLU A 150 35.01 9.15 -16.51
CA GLU A 150 35.07 10.57 -16.89
C GLU A 150 34.94 11.48 -15.67
N ILE A 151 34.02 11.16 -14.76
CA ILE A 151 33.80 11.88 -13.51
C ILE A 151 35.08 11.89 -12.67
N MET A 152 35.67 10.72 -12.40
CA MET A 152 36.89 10.63 -11.59
C MET A 152 38.06 11.36 -12.24
N ARG A 153 38.20 11.29 -13.57
CA ARG A 153 39.23 12.04 -14.28
C ARG A 153 39.09 13.55 -14.05
N ILE A 154 37.91 14.12 -14.28
CA ILE A 154 37.65 15.56 -14.10
C ILE A 154 37.85 15.97 -12.64
N PHE A 155 37.33 15.17 -11.70
CA PHE A 155 37.42 15.46 -10.27
C PHE A 155 38.87 15.45 -9.78
N LEU A 156 39.69 14.50 -10.23
CA LEU A 156 41.11 14.41 -9.89
C LEU A 156 41.96 15.49 -10.60
N GLU A 157 41.65 15.80 -11.86
CA GLU A 157 42.30 16.91 -12.59
C GLU A 157 42.07 18.26 -11.89
N ALA A 158 40.93 18.43 -11.21
CA ALA A 158 40.61 19.59 -10.38
C ALA A 158 41.25 19.57 -8.98
N GLY A 159 42.02 18.53 -8.65
CA GLY A 159 42.75 18.39 -7.38
C GLY A 159 42.04 17.54 -6.33
N GLY A 160 40.84 17.02 -6.62
CA GLY A 160 40.11 16.15 -5.71
C GLY A 160 40.91 14.91 -5.30
N GLN A 161 40.58 14.34 -4.14
CA GLN A 161 41.30 13.22 -3.54
C GLN A 161 40.47 11.94 -3.60
N ALA A 162 40.86 10.99 -4.46
CA ALA A 162 40.14 9.72 -4.63
C ALA A 162 39.94 8.99 -3.30
N ASN A 163 40.95 8.92 -2.44
CA ASN A 163 40.87 8.20 -1.16
C ASN A 163 39.91 8.82 -0.12
N ARG A 164 39.25 9.93 -0.46
CA ARG A 164 38.17 10.58 0.31
C ARG A 164 36.88 10.74 -0.51
N THR A 165 36.78 10.04 -1.65
CA THR A 165 35.65 10.10 -2.56
C THR A 165 34.96 8.74 -2.64
N VAL A 166 33.64 8.76 -2.64
CA VAL A 166 32.77 7.62 -2.89
C VAL A 166 32.15 7.78 -4.28
N MET A 167 32.18 6.74 -5.08
CA MET A 167 31.43 6.64 -6.33
C MET A 167 30.21 5.75 -6.12
N SER A 168 29.03 6.37 -6.13
CA SER A 168 27.73 5.72 -5.91
C SER A 168 27.31 4.85 -7.10
N HIS A 169 26.32 3.99 -6.88
CA HIS A 169 25.62 3.24 -7.92
C HIS A 169 26.49 2.40 -8.86
N LEU A 170 27.60 1.83 -8.38
CA LEU A 170 28.44 0.98 -9.23
C LEU A 170 27.72 -0.31 -9.61
N ASP A 171 26.87 -0.83 -8.71
CA ASP A 171 25.99 -1.98 -8.96
C ASP A 171 25.23 -1.88 -10.28
N ARG A 172 24.58 -0.74 -10.56
CA ARG A 172 23.79 -0.53 -11.79
C ARG A 172 24.57 0.04 -12.97
N THR A 173 25.88 0.27 -12.85
CA THR A 173 26.64 1.07 -13.82
C THR A 173 27.76 0.27 -14.48
N ILE A 174 28.62 -0.41 -13.70
CA ILE A 174 29.75 -1.19 -14.20
C ILE A 174 29.50 -2.68 -13.94
N PHE A 175 29.23 -3.43 -15.01
CA PHE A 175 28.92 -4.86 -14.97
C PHE A 175 30.11 -5.73 -15.41
N ASN A 176 31.04 -5.15 -16.19
CA ASN A 176 32.22 -5.85 -16.65
C ASN A 176 33.30 -5.86 -15.56
N SER A 177 33.78 -7.04 -15.23
CA SER A 177 34.78 -7.26 -14.19
C SER A 177 36.13 -6.57 -14.45
N ASP A 178 36.59 -6.52 -15.70
CA ASP A 178 37.85 -5.87 -16.05
C ASP A 178 37.72 -4.34 -15.93
N GLU A 179 36.60 -3.78 -16.42
CA GLU A 179 36.28 -2.35 -16.23
C GLU A 179 36.18 -2.01 -14.73
N LEU A 180 35.55 -2.88 -13.93
CA LEU A 180 35.43 -2.67 -12.48
C LEU A 180 36.79 -2.64 -11.77
N LEU A 181 37.70 -3.57 -12.10
CA LEU A 181 39.07 -3.54 -11.57
C LEU A 181 39.88 -2.35 -12.07
N GLU A 182 39.68 -1.92 -13.31
CA GLU A 182 40.32 -0.72 -13.84
C GLU A 182 39.84 0.53 -13.11
N PHE A 183 38.53 0.65 -12.89
CA PHE A 183 37.95 1.75 -12.13
C PHE A 183 38.45 1.77 -10.68
N ALA A 184 38.51 0.61 -10.01
CA ALA A 184 38.97 0.51 -8.63
C ALA A 184 40.41 1.04 -8.42
N LYS A 185 41.25 1.05 -9.46
CA LYS A 185 42.62 1.62 -9.40
C LYS A 185 42.66 3.12 -9.14
N PHE A 186 41.57 3.86 -9.36
CA PHE A 186 41.50 5.26 -8.95
C PHE A 186 41.65 5.42 -7.43
N GLY A 187 41.32 4.39 -6.63
CA GLY A 187 41.48 4.39 -5.17
C GLY A 187 40.36 5.10 -4.41
N CYS A 188 39.26 5.43 -5.07
CA CYS A 188 38.00 5.85 -4.45
C CYS A 188 37.23 4.68 -3.87
N TYR A 189 36.29 4.98 -2.98
CA TYR A 189 35.35 3.97 -2.47
C TYR A 189 34.32 3.63 -3.55
N CYS A 190 34.18 2.33 -3.79
CA CYS A 190 33.19 1.72 -4.67
C CYS A 190 31.93 1.42 -3.85
N GLU A 191 30.85 2.14 -4.15
CA GLU A 191 29.59 2.00 -3.41
C GLU A 191 28.57 1.12 -4.12
N TYR A 192 28.01 0.21 -3.36
CA TYR A 192 26.90 -0.68 -3.74
C TYR A 192 25.70 -0.31 -2.86
N ASP A 193 24.95 0.69 -3.30
CA ASP A 193 23.92 1.39 -2.54
C ASP A 193 22.49 0.94 -2.89
N LEU A 194 22.32 -0.09 -3.72
CA LEU A 194 20.99 -0.57 -4.11
C LEU A 194 20.60 -1.93 -3.50
N PHE A 195 21.13 -2.28 -2.32
CA PHE A 195 20.71 -3.53 -1.63
C PHE A 195 19.20 -3.53 -1.33
N GLY A 196 18.57 -4.68 -1.53
CA GLY A 196 17.11 -4.84 -1.42
C GLY A 196 16.33 -4.41 -2.66
N ILE A 197 17.00 -3.84 -3.69
CA ILE A 197 16.35 -3.42 -4.93
C ILE A 197 16.52 -4.47 -6.02
N GLU A 198 15.44 -5.23 -6.20
CA GLU A 198 15.30 -6.22 -7.27
C GLU A 198 14.11 -5.84 -8.16
N THR A 199 14.35 -5.71 -9.47
CA THR A 199 13.29 -5.46 -10.46
C THR A 199 13.64 -6.14 -11.78
N SER A 200 12.69 -6.91 -12.31
CA SER A 200 12.84 -7.55 -13.63
C SER A 200 12.72 -6.55 -14.79
N HIS A 201 12.21 -5.34 -14.55
CA HIS A 201 12.15 -4.29 -15.57
C HIS A 201 12.68 -2.96 -15.01
N TYR A 202 13.93 -2.65 -15.34
CA TYR A 202 14.57 -1.42 -14.91
C TYR A 202 14.25 -0.24 -15.85
N GLN A 203 13.24 0.54 -15.50
CA GLN A 203 12.71 1.63 -16.34
C GLN A 203 13.72 2.71 -16.71
N LEU A 204 14.70 2.94 -15.84
CA LEU A 204 15.71 3.99 -16.03
C LEU A 204 16.87 3.51 -16.92
N GLN A 205 16.96 2.20 -17.21
CA GLN A 205 17.88 1.63 -18.19
C GLN A 205 17.32 0.32 -18.76
N GLN A 206 16.59 0.40 -19.87
CA GLN A 206 15.88 -0.76 -20.43
C GLN A 206 16.80 -1.83 -21.03
N GLU A 207 18.05 -1.48 -21.35
CA GLU A 207 19.02 -2.39 -21.95
C GLU A 207 19.73 -3.29 -20.94
N LYS A 208 19.53 -3.06 -19.63
CA LYS A 208 20.22 -3.78 -18.56
C LYS A 208 19.24 -4.20 -17.47
N ASP A 209 19.38 -5.43 -17.02
CA ASP A 209 18.65 -5.90 -15.84
C ASP A 209 19.25 -5.29 -14.57
N MET A 210 18.40 -4.98 -13.60
CA MET A 210 18.87 -4.56 -12.29
C MET A 210 19.50 -5.78 -11.59
N PRO A 211 20.75 -5.69 -11.11
CA PRO A 211 21.33 -6.77 -10.31
C PRO A 211 20.47 -7.09 -9.10
N ASN A 212 20.40 -8.37 -8.73
CA ASN A 212 19.87 -8.79 -7.45
C ASN A 212 20.96 -8.75 -6.37
N ASP A 213 20.60 -9.00 -5.11
CA ASP A 213 21.56 -8.89 -4.01
C ASP A 213 22.65 -9.96 -4.08
N ALA A 214 22.35 -11.13 -4.63
CA ALA A 214 23.36 -12.15 -4.89
C ALA A 214 24.41 -11.68 -5.92
N ASN A 215 24.00 -10.93 -6.95
CA ASN A 215 24.92 -10.31 -7.89
C ASN A 215 25.75 -9.20 -7.24
N ARG A 216 25.15 -8.34 -6.41
CA ARG A 216 25.89 -7.32 -5.64
C ARG A 216 26.96 -7.95 -4.75
N ILE A 217 26.61 -8.99 -4.00
CA ILE A 217 27.55 -9.76 -3.17
C ILE A 217 28.69 -10.35 -4.02
N ALA A 218 28.39 -10.87 -5.22
CA ALA A 218 29.40 -11.39 -6.12
C ALA A 218 30.37 -10.30 -6.62
N PHE A 219 29.87 -9.11 -6.97
CA PHE A 219 30.71 -7.97 -7.35
C PHE A 219 31.62 -7.50 -6.20
N ILE A 220 31.06 -7.39 -4.99
CA ILE A 220 31.82 -7.03 -3.78
C ILE A 220 32.90 -8.06 -3.50
N ARG A 221 32.56 -9.36 -3.57
CA ARG A 221 33.53 -10.45 -3.41
C ARG A 221 34.67 -10.33 -4.42
N PHE A 222 34.35 -10.04 -5.67
CA PHE A 222 35.34 -9.87 -6.73
C PHE A 222 36.30 -8.70 -6.44
N LEU A 223 35.80 -7.56 -5.94
CA LEU A 223 36.65 -6.45 -5.49
C LEU A 223 37.54 -6.82 -4.30
N VAL A 224 37.01 -7.57 -3.33
CA VAL A 224 37.77 -8.06 -2.16
C VAL A 224 38.89 -9.00 -2.61
N GLU A 225 38.61 -9.95 -3.49
CA GLU A 225 39.61 -10.87 -4.07
C GLU A 225 40.66 -10.11 -4.91
N GLY A 226 40.26 -9.00 -5.52
CA GLY A 226 41.15 -8.06 -6.23
C GLY A 226 42.00 -7.16 -5.32
N GLY A 227 41.83 -7.22 -4.00
CA GLY A 227 42.60 -6.44 -3.03
C GLY A 227 42.02 -5.06 -2.69
N TYR A 228 40.77 -4.78 -3.06
CA TYR A 228 40.09 -3.49 -2.85
C TYR A 228 39.02 -3.55 -1.75
N GLY A 229 39.07 -4.55 -0.86
CA GLY A 229 38.05 -4.74 0.17
C GLY A 229 37.91 -3.59 1.17
N ASP A 230 38.97 -2.80 1.39
CA ASP A 230 38.95 -1.58 2.20
C ASP A 230 38.38 -0.36 1.46
N ARG A 231 38.00 -0.53 0.19
CA ARG A 231 37.44 0.47 -0.71
C ARG A 231 36.02 0.13 -1.14
N VAL A 232 35.30 -0.68 -0.39
CA VAL A 232 33.88 -1.00 -0.65
C VAL A 232 33.01 -0.46 0.47
N VAL A 233 31.89 0.18 0.10
CA VAL A 233 30.82 0.58 1.03
C VAL A 233 29.47 0.14 0.47
N VAL A 234 28.48 -0.01 1.35
CA VAL A 234 27.14 -0.51 1.00
C VAL A 234 26.05 0.35 1.62
N ALA A 235 24.91 0.46 0.93
CA ALA A 235 23.73 1.20 1.40
C ALA A 235 22.45 0.69 0.69
N HIS A 236 21.33 1.38 0.90
CA HIS A 236 20.01 1.06 0.33
C HIS A 236 19.43 2.14 -0.62
N ASP A 237 20.02 3.36 -0.61
CA ASP A 237 19.59 4.50 -1.44
C ASP A 237 18.05 4.73 -1.41
N LEU A 238 17.48 4.75 -0.20
CA LEU A 238 16.04 4.86 -0.01
C LEU A 238 15.55 6.26 -0.42
N HIS A 239 14.85 6.36 -1.54
CA HIS A 239 14.32 7.63 -2.07
C HIS A 239 12.87 7.56 -2.57
N THR A 240 12.14 6.48 -2.25
CA THR A 240 10.77 6.28 -2.74
C THR A 240 9.90 5.55 -1.74
N LYS A 241 8.60 5.89 -1.67
CA LYS A 241 7.65 5.34 -0.67
C LYS A 241 7.51 3.82 -0.70
N HIS A 242 7.59 3.19 -1.87
CA HIS A 242 7.50 1.73 -1.99
C HIS A 242 8.64 0.95 -1.33
N ARG A 243 9.66 1.66 -0.83
CA ARG A 243 10.78 1.07 -0.08
C ARG A 243 10.62 1.23 1.42
N LEU A 244 9.54 1.89 1.89
CA LEU A 244 9.19 1.94 3.30
C LEU A 244 8.63 0.59 3.75
N GLU A 245 8.85 0.23 5.01
CA GLU A 245 8.58 -1.10 5.56
C GLU A 245 7.11 -1.52 5.45
N TYR A 246 6.19 -0.57 5.63
CA TYR A 246 4.74 -0.83 5.55
C TYR A 246 4.23 -1.04 4.11
N TYR A 247 5.09 -0.85 3.10
CA TYR A 247 4.78 -1.14 1.71
C TYR A 247 5.30 -2.53 1.32
N GLU A 248 4.39 -3.44 0.97
CA GLU A 248 4.71 -4.77 0.48
C GLU A 248 3.95 -5.05 -0.82
N GLU A 249 4.66 -5.14 -1.95
CA GLU A 249 4.05 -5.25 -3.27
C GLU A 249 3.16 -6.49 -3.38
N GLY A 250 1.85 -6.25 -3.44
CA GLY A 250 0.84 -7.28 -3.70
C GLY A 250 0.46 -8.12 -2.48
N ILE A 251 0.86 -7.74 -1.26
CA ILE A 251 0.56 -8.50 -0.04
C ILE A 251 -0.92 -8.84 0.11
N ASN A 252 -1.82 -7.91 -0.28
CA ASN A 252 -3.27 -8.10 -0.16
C ASN A 252 -3.92 -8.57 -1.47
N ALA A 253 -3.15 -8.88 -2.53
CA ALA A 253 -3.70 -9.31 -3.81
C ALA A 253 -4.33 -10.72 -3.75
N GLY A 254 -3.95 -11.52 -2.75
CA GLY A 254 -4.32 -12.93 -2.59
C GLY A 254 -3.33 -13.87 -3.29
N SER A 255 -3.15 -15.08 -2.77
CA SER A 255 -2.27 -16.09 -3.34
C SER A 255 -2.92 -16.84 -4.51
N ASP A 256 -2.15 -17.10 -5.58
CA ASP A 256 -2.55 -18.03 -6.65
C ASP A 256 -2.50 -19.50 -6.18
N GLU A 257 -1.92 -19.77 -5.01
CA GLU A 257 -1.77 -21.12 -4.46
C GLU A 257 -3.12 -21.67 -3.98
N GLY A 258 -3.72 -22.49 -4.85
CA GLY A 258 -5.04 -23.10 -4.67
C GLY A 258 -5.88 -23.11 -5.94
N ASP A 259 -5.51 -22.30 -6.94
CA ASP A 259 -6.23 -22.19 -8.21
C ASP A 259 -5.72 -23.24 -9.22
N THR A 260 -5.99 -24.53 -8.97
CA THR A 260 -5.84 -25.58 -10.02
C THR A 260 -6.85 -25.44 -11.16
N THR A 261 -7.58 -24.33 -11.25
CA THR A 261 -8.50 -24.05 -12.35
C THR A 261 -7.81 -23.12 -13.34
N SER A 262 -7.20 -23.72 -14.35
CA SER A 262 -6.83 -23.12 -15.63
C SER A 262 -7.75 -21.95 -16.02
N ASP A 263 -7.15 -20.82 -16.40
CA ASP A 263 -7.74 -19.68 -17.14
C ASP A 263 -9.19 -19.90 -17.56
N ILE A 264 -10.14 -19.66 -16.64
CA ILE A 264 -11.56 -19.68 -16.99
C ILE A 264 -11.75 -18.49 -17.92
N ASN A 265 -11.97 -18.77 -19.20
CA ASN A 265 -12.28 -17.77 -20.21
C ASN A 265 -13.64 -17.13 -19.88
N VAL A 266 -13.62 -16.11 -19.01
CA VAL A 266 -14.80 -15.36 -18.59
C VAL A 266 -15.26 -14.54 -19.78
N LYS A 267 -16.18 -15.11 -20.58
CA LYS A 267 -16.89 -14.40 -21.62
C LYS A 267 -17.67 -13.25 -21.02
N ALA A 268 -17.71 -12.10 -21.69
CA ALA A 268 -18.57 -11.02 -21.25
C ALA A 268 -20.03 -11.51 -21.17
N VAL A 269 -20.87 -10.89 -20.33
CA VAL A 269 -22.31 -11.23 -20.24
C VAL A 269 -22.97 -11.21 -21.63
N ARG A 270 -22.55 -10.26 -22.48
CA ARG A 270 -23.02 -10.11 -23.88
C ARG A 270 -22.56 -11.23 -24.82
N GLU A 271 -21.49 -11.92 -24.47
CA GLU A 271 -20.88 -13.01 -25.24
C GLU A 271 -21.29 -14.39 -24.71
N THR A 272 -22.09 -14.42 -23.65
CA THR A 272 -22.57 -15.64 -22.99
C THR A 272 -23.90 -16.07 -23.61
N GLU A 273 -24.04 -17.38 -23.86
CA GLU A 273 -25.27 -17.95 -24.42
C GLU A 273 -26.46 -17.77 -23.48
N THR A 274 -27.63 -17.48 -24.04
CA THR A 274 -28.87 -17.19 -23.29
C THR A 274 -29.24 -18.29 -22.29
N GLN A 275 -29.10 -19.56 -22.69
CA GLN A 275 -29.37 -20.71 -21.82
C GLN A 275 -28.43 -20.72 -20.62
N ARG A 276 -27.14 -20.47 -20.85
CA ARG A 276 -26.15 -20.40 -19.77
C ARG A 276 -26.43 -19.24 -18.80
N LEU A 277 -26.87 -18.09 -19.32
CA LEU A 277 -27.30 -16.97 -18.47
C LEU A 277 -28.52 -17.32 -17.61
N GLN A 278 -29.49 -18.07 -18.15
CA GLN A 278 -30.65 -18.54 -17.38
C GLN A 278 -30.23 -19.48 -16.25
N GLU A 279 -29.37 -20.46 -16.54
CA GLU A 279 -28.81 -21.37 -15.51
C GLU A 279 -28.09 -20.60 -14.40
N ILE A 280 -27.29 -19.59 -14.76
CA ILE A 280 -26.59 -18.75 -13.78
C ILE A 280 -27.60 -17.98 -12.91
N ILE A 281 -28.63 -17.37 -13.52
CA ILE A 281 -29.66 -16.63 -12.80
C ILE A 281 -30.43 -17.54 -11.85
N GLU A 282 -30.82 -18.74 -12.30
CA GLU A 282 -31.50 -19.73 -11.47
C GLU A 282 -30.63 -20.17 -10.28
N ARG A 283 -29.33 -20.40 -10.51
CA ARG A 283 -28.38 -20.72 -9.43
C ARG A 283 -28.25 -19.57 -8.44
N VAL A 284 -28.09 -18.33 -8.92
CA VAL A 284 -28.02 -17.13 -8.06
C VAL A 284 -29.28 -17.01 -7.22
N ASN A 285 -30.46 -17.19 -7.82
CA ASN A 285 -31.75 -17.10 -7.12
C ASN A 285 -31.91 -18.20 -6.06
N THR A 286 -31.48 -19.42 -6.38
CA THR A 286 -31.53 -20.56 -5.46
C THR A 286 -30.63 -20.33 -4.25
N ILE A 287 -29.36 -19.99 -4.49
CA ILE A 287 -28.39 -19.70 -3.42
C ILE A 287 -28.87 -18.52 -2.57
N TYR A 288 -29.34 -17.45 -3.21
CA TYR A 288 -29.86 -16.28 -2.51
C TYR A 288 -31.02 -16.64 -1.59
N LYS A 289 -31.97 -17.44 -2.05
CA LYS A 289 -33.14 -17.86 -1.27
C LYS A 289 -32.77 -18.80 -0.12
N GLU A 290 -31.83 -19.72 -0.35
CA GLU A 290 -31.48 -20.78 0.59
C GLU A 290 -30.53 -20.31 1.70
N TYR A 291 -29.53 -19.49 1.36
CA TYR A 291 -28.43 -19.16 2.28
C TYR A 291 -28.42 -17.72 2.78
N ILE A 292 -29.07 -16.78 2.07
CA ILE A 292 -28.91 -15.34 2.34
C ILE A 292 -30.22 -14.71 2.83
N GLY A 293 -31.30 -14.87 2.06
CA GLY A 293 -32.60 -14.29 2.41
C GLY A 293 -32.59 -12.76 2.56
N THR A 294 -33.51 -12.23 3.36
CA THR A 294 -33.66 -10.80 3.62
C THR A 294 -32.67 -10.33 4.68
N VAL A 295 -31.95 -9.24 4.39
CA VAL A 295 -31.08 -8.57 5.36
C VAL A 295 -31.94 -7.78 6.35
N GLU A 296 -31.63 -7.87 7.65
CA GLU A 296 -32.34 -7.13 8.69
C GLU A 296 -32.01 -5.63 8.64
N ALA A 297 -33.04 -4.80 8.80
CA ALA A 297 -32.90 -3.35 8.90
C ALA A 297 -32.53 -2.96 10.34
N ASP A 298 -31.43 -2.23 10.48
CA ASP A 298 -30.92 -1.70 11.74
C ASP A 298 -30.43 -0.26 11.49
N VAL A 299 -31.38 0.63 11.25
CA VAL A 299 -31.09 2.03 10.94
C VAL A 299 -30.87 2.79 12.25
N LYS A 300 -29.66 3.33 12.42
CA LYS A 300 -29.28 4.13 13.60
C LYS A 300 -29.01 5.56 13.21
N SER A 301 -28.74 6.40 14.21
CA SER A 301 -28.25 7.76 14.05
C SER A 301 -27.45 8.13 15.29
N HIS A 302 -26.61 9.15 15.20
CA HIS A 302 -25.82 9.67 16.32
C HIS A 302 -25.97 11.19 16.44
N ASP A 303 -26.00 11.68 17.68
CA ASP A 303 -26.30 13.09 17.97
C ASP A 303 -25.19 14.06 17.53
N CYS A 304 -23.97 13.58 17.26
CA CYS A 304 -22.85 14.45 16.84
C CYS A 304 -23.07 15.16 15.48
N LEU A 305 -24.03 14.73 14.68
CA LEU A 305 -24.39 15.40 13.42
C LEU A 305 -25.77 16.08 13.48
N LYS A 306 -26.41 16.14 14.65
CA LYS A 306 -27.80 16.57 14.77
C LYS A 306 -28.01 17.99 14.24
N ASP A 307 -27.10 18.90 14.56
CA ASP A 307 -27.19 20.31 14.16
C ASP A 307 -26.94 20.48 12.65
N GLU A 308 -25.99 19.74 12.08
CA GLU A 308 -25.70 19.77 10.64
C GLU A 308 -26.78 19.10 9.79
N LEU A 309 -27.48 18.10 10.35
CA LEU A 309 -28.63 17.46 9.72
C LEU A 309 -29.87 18.36 9.69
N GLU A 310 -29.90 19.48 10.43
CA GLU A 310 -30.95 20.49 10.27
C GLU A 310 -30.80 21.26 8.95
N ASN A 311 -29.62 21.24 8.32
CA ASN A 311 -29.37 21.88 7.04
C ASN A 311 -29.86 21.01 5.86
N PRO A 312 -30.95 21.39 5.16
CA PRO A 312 -31.56 20.56 4.10
C PRO A 312 -30.62 20.21 2.95
N THR A 313 -29.56 21.00 2.75
CA THR A 313 -28.58 20.78 1.67
C THR A 313 -27.55 19.70 2.00
N LEU A 314 -27.38 19.36 3.28
CA LEU A 314 -26.38 18.41 3.76
C LEU A 314 -26.97 17.06 4.20
N VAL A 315 -28.27 17.01 4.49
CA VAL A 315 -28.99 15.82 4.99
C VAL A 315 -28.63 14.54 4.26
N CYS A 316 -28.81 14.50 2.94
CA CYS A 316 -28.56 13.30 2.15
C CYS A 316 -27.09 12.82 2.20
N GLN A 317 -26.13 13.72 2.44
CA GLN A 317 -24.71 13.38 2.54
C GLN A 317 -24.25 12.96 3.94
N LEU A 318 -25.04 13.29 4.97
CA LEU A 318 -24.68 13.11 6.37
C LEU A 318 -25.51 12.03 7.07
N CYS A 319 -26.71 11.71 6.57
CA CYS A 319 -27.54 10.63 7.14
C CYS A 319 -26.83 9.27 7.15
N ASP A 320 -26.10 8.96 6.08
CA ASP A 320 -25.33 7.72 6.01
C ASP A 320 -24.21 7.72 7.06
N ILE A 321 -23.40 8.78 7.13
CA ILE A 321 -22.34 8.94 8.13
C ILE A 321 -22.91 8.86 9.56
N ALA A 322 -24.02 9.54 9.84
CA ALA A 322 -24.67 9.53 11.14
C ALA A 322 -25.15 8.13 11.54
N SER A 323 -25.71 7.37 10.60
CA SER A 323 -26.12 6.00 10.87
C SER A 323 -24.93 5.09 11.19
N LEU A 324 -23.82 5.26 10.48
CA LEU A 324 -22.61 4.45 10.68
C LEU A 324 -21.92 4.75 12.00
N ILE A 325 -21.91 6.02 12.41
CA ILE A 325 -21.44 6.42 13.73
C ILE A 325 -22.40 5.86 14.80
N GLY A 326 -23.71 5.87 14.57
CA GLY A 326 -24.68 5.22 15.46
C GLY A 326 -24.46 3.71 15.56
N GLN A 327 -24.00 3.06 14.49
CA GLN A 327 -23.58 1.65 14.53
C GLN A 327 -22.36 1.47 15.43
N LEU A 328 -21.31 2.27 15.25
CA LEU A 328 -20.11 2.25 16.10
C LEU A 328 -20.46 2.45 17.58
N ASP A 329 -21.30 3.45 17.89
CA ASP A 329 -21.73 3.75 19.26
C ASP A 329 -22.46 2.57 19.90
N SER A 330 -23.41 1.98 19.17
CA SER A 330 -24.17 0.84 19.66
C SER A 330 -23.35 -0.42 19.88
N LEU A 331 -22.18 -0.52 19.24
CA LEU A 331 -21.22 -1.60 19.42
C LEU A 331 -20.19 -1.27 20.51
N GLY A 332 -20.27 -0.10 21.14
CA GLY A 332 -19.32 0.38 22.15
C GLY A 332 -17.95 0.73 21.58
N LEU A 333 -17.86 0.98 20.26
CA LEU A 333 -16.59 1.25 19.57
C LEU A 333 -16.23 2.74 19.55
N LEU A 334 -17.09 3.63 20.04
CA LEU A 334 -16.79 5.06 20.25
C LEU A 334 -16.27 5.27 21.67
N ALA A 335 -15.02 4.86 21.91
CA ALA A 335 -14.42 4.85 23.25
C ALA A 335 -12.93 5.24 23.17
N PRO A 336 -12.27 5.55 24.31
CA PRO A 336 -10.82 5.71 24.32
C PRO A 336 -10.09 4.38 24.08
N GLY A 337 -8.81 4.46 23.74
CA GLY A 337 -7.94 3.31 23.49
C GLY A 337 -8.14 2.68 22.10
N TYR A 338 -8.74 3.41 21.15
CA TYR A 338 -8.94 2.96 19.77
C TYR A 338 -8.16 3.80 18.76
N CYS A 339 -7.61 3.13 17.75
CA CYS A 339 -7.11 3.71 16.51
C CYS A 339 -8.14 3.44 15.40
N TYR A 340 -8.77 4.51 14.90
CA TYR A 340 -9.76 4.43 13.83
C TYR A 340 -9.07 4.51 12.48
N VAL A 341 -9.20 3.46 11.67
CA VAL A 341 -8.56 3.35 10.35
C VAL A 341 -9.61 3.51 9.26
N GLU A 342 -9.67 4.66 8.59
CA GLU A 342 -10.57 4.87 7.45
C GLU A 342 -9.92 4.37 6.15
N MET A 343 -10.41 3.22 5.67
CA MET A 343 -9.96 2.57 4.45
C MET A 343 -10.71 3.14 3.24
N GLY A 344 -9.97 3.68 2.26
CA GLY A 344 -10.57 4.40 1.13
C GLY A 344 -11.16 5.75 1.54
N ALA A 345 -10.44 6.50 2.37
CA ALA A 345 -10.96 7.63 3.13
C ALA A 345 -11.47 8.82 2.30
N GLY A 346 -11.04 8.96 1.05
CA GLY A 346 -11.52 10.03 0.19
C GLY A 346 -11.17 11.41 0.73
N LYS A 347 -12.20 12.16 1.15
CA LYS A 347 -12.07 13.46 1.82
C LYS A 347 -11.83 13.37 3.33
N GLY A 348 -11.87 12.17 3.93
CA GLY A 348 -11.72 11.92 5.37
C GLY A 348 -12.97 12.24 6.22
N ARG A 349 -14.14 12.34 5.59
CA ARG A 349 -15.36 12.83 6.26
C ARG A 349 -15.83 11.88 7.36
N LEU A 350 -15.68 10.57 7.19
CA LEU A 350 -16.11 9.63 8.21
C LEU A 350 -15.22 9.74 9.45
N SER A 351 -13.88 9.70 9.29
CA SER A 351 -12.95 9.90 10.41
C SER A 351 -13.16 11.23 11.12
N HIS A 352 -13.43 12.32 10.39
CA HIS A 352 -13.76 13.62 10.99
C HIS A 352 -14.96 13.53 11.93
N TRP A 353 -16.07 12.94 11.48
CA TRP A 353 -17.26 12.84 12.32
C TRP A 353 -17.15 11.81 13.45
N VAL A 354 -16.36 10.74 13.25
CA VAL A 354 -15.99 9.83 14.35
C VAL A 354 -15.17 10.59 15.40
N ARG A 355 -14.21 11.42 14.98
CA ARG A 355 -13.42 12.29 15.86
C ARG A 355 -14.27 13.25 16.68
N GLU A 356 -15.27 13.88 16.07
CA GLU A 356 -16.25 14.72 16.78
C GLU A 356 -17.07 13.90 17.78
N ALA A 357 -17.48 12.68 17.41
CA ALA A 357 -18.23 11.79 18.30
C ALA A 357 -17.40 11.35 19.52
N VAL A 358 -16.08 11.19 19.37
CA VAL A 358 -15.15 10.89 20.47
C VAL A 358 -14.39 12.12 20.96
N SER A 359 -14.93 13.33 20.76
CA SER A 359 -14.27 14.61 21.11
C SER A 359 -13.79 14.68 22.57
N ASN A 360 -14.50 14.01 23.47
CA ASN A 360 -14.18 13.94 24.89
C ASN A 360 -13.08 12.91 25.25
N HIS A 361 -12.57 12.14 24.27
CA HIS A 361 -11.55 11.13 24.45
C HIS A 361 -10.24 11.58 23.79
N ASN A 362 -9.25 11.93 24.62
CA ASN A 362 -7.91 12.31 24.14
C ASN A 362 -7.06 11.09 23.78
N ASP A 363 -7.46 9.90 24.23
CA ASP A 363 -6.81 8.63 23.93
C ASP A 363 -7.48 7.98 22.72
N ALA A 364 -7.32 8.59 21.56
CA ALA A 364 -7.74 8.05 20.27
C ALA A 364 -6.66 8.35 19.21
N SER A 365 -6.72 7.71 18.06
CA SER A 365 -5.91 8.08 16.90
C SER A 365 -6.66 7.77 15.61
N PHE A 366 -6.31 8.45 14.54
CA PHE A 366 -7.02 8.37 13.27
C PHE A 366 -6.02 8.17 12.12
N LEU A 367 -6.12 7.02 11.45
CA LEU A 367 -5.35 6.70 10.26
C LEU A 367 -6.27 6.71 9.04
N LEU A 368 -5.91 7.47 8.02
CA LEU A 368 -6.68 7.55 6.79
C LEU A 368 -5.86 6.95 5.65
N VAL A 369 -6.40 5.93 4.99
CA VAL A 369 -5.74 5.23 3.88
C VAL A 369 -6.45 5.59 2.58
N ASP A 370 -5.72 6.18 1.63
CA ASP A 370 -6.24 6.43 0.29
C ASP A 370 -5.11 6.44 -0.75
N ARG A 371 -5.34 5.85 -1.92
CA ARG A 371 -4.38 5.87 -3.03
C ARG A 371 -4.26 7.24 -3.72
N ASN A 372 -5.24 8.14 -3.58
CA ASN A 372 -5.37 9.36 -4.39
C ASN A 372 -5.17 10.66 -3.60
N SER A 373 -4.70 11.71 -4.29
CA SER A 373 -4.73 13.08 -3.78
C SER A 373 -6.09 13.71 -4.05
N ILE A 374 -6.92 13.84 -3.01
CA ILE A 374 -8.25 14.46 -3.14
C ILE A 374 -8.18 15.91 -2.66
N ARG A 375 -8.87 16.83 -3.35
CA ARG A 375 -9.02 18.24 -2.91
C ARG A 375 -10.10 18.35 -1.85
N TYR A 376 -10.00 19.35 -0.98
CA TYR A 376 -10.95 19.59 0.12
C TYR A 376 -10.96 18.46 1.15
N LYS A 377 -9.77 18.01 1.54
CA LYS A 377 -9.60 17.09 2.65
C LYS A 377 -9.88 17.80 3.96
N VAL A 378 -10.47 17.08 4.90
CA VAL A 378 -10.70 17.60 6.25
C VAL A 378 -9.45 17.53 7.13
N ASP A 379 -8.38 16.89 6.65
CA ASP A 379 -7.08 16.77 7.34
C ASP A 379 -6.59 18.11 7.91
N GLY A 380 -6.82 19.22 7.17
CA GLY A 380 -6.43 20.57 7.60
C GLY A 380 -7.12 21.08 8.87
N TYR A 381 -8.31 20.58 9.21
CA TYR A 381 -9.01 20.93 10.45
C TYR A 381 -8.35 20.33 11.68
N HIS A 382 -7.63 19.21 11.51
CA HIS A 382 -7.08 18.43 12.62
C HIS A 382 -5.56 18.63 12.83
N LYS A 383 -4.92 19.51 12.04
CA LYS A 383 -3.46 19.72 12.10
C LYS A 383 -2.93 20.31 13.41
N GLU A 384 -3.77 21.03 14.15
CA GLU A 384 -3.39 21.70 15.40
C GLU A 384 -3.91 20.97 16.64
N GLU A 385 -4.53 19.80 16.45
CA GLU A 385 -5.08 19.02 17.54
C GLU A 385 -4.04 18.13 18.21
N THR A 386 -4.28 17.81 19.49
CA THR A 386 -3.41 16.90 20.26
C THR A 386 -3.61 15.43 19.91
N VAL A 387 -4.70 15.10 19.22
CA VAL A 387 -5.06 13.72 18.86
C VAL A 387 -4.46 13.40 17.48
N PRO A 388 -3.65 12.34 17.34
CA PRO A 388 -3.05 11.97 16.06
C PRO A 388 -4.09 11.77 14.97
N PHE A 389 -3.93 12.46 13.84
CA PHE A 389 -4.80 12.38 12.67
C PHE A 389 -3.97 12.40 11.40
N GLU A 390 -3.65 11.21 10.89
CA GLU A 390 -2.68 11.03 9.83
C GLU A 390 -3.28 10.37 8.60
N ARG A 391 -2.68 10.66 7.44
CA ARG A 391 -3.09 10.06 6.17
C ARG A 391 -1.89 9.47 5.46
N ILE A 392 -1.90 8.16 5.26
CA ILE A 392 -0.95 7.47 4.40
C ILE A 392 -1.51 7.31 2.99
N LYS A 393 -0.63 7.41 2.00
CA LYS A 393 -1.03 7.43 0.59
C LYS A 393 -0.51 6.21 -0.16
N ILE A 394 -1.31 5.15 -0.11
CA ILE A 394 -0.94 3.82 -0.59
C ILE A 394 -2.15 3.12 -1.21
N ASP A 395 -1.92 2.25 -2.19
CA ASP A 395 -2.96 1.32 -2.65
C ASP A 395 -3.08 0.19 -1.63
N ILE A 396 -4.31 -0.12 -1.20
CA ILE A 396 -4.57 -1.15 -0.18
C ILE A 396 -4.01 -2.50 -0.64
N GLU A 397 -3.89 -2.75 -1.95
CA GLU A 397 -3.22 -3.95 -2.49
C GLU A 397 -1.79 -4.16 -1.93
N HIS A 398 -1.11 -3.09 -1.54
CA HIS A 398 0.30 -3.09 -1.15
C HIS A 398 0.54 -2.70 0.32
N LEU A 399 -0.52 -2.49 1.10
CA LEU A 399 -0.42 -2.01 2.48
C LEU A 399 -0.28 -3.16 3.49
N SER A 400 0.82 -3.17 4.23
CA SER A 400 0.99 -3.98 5.44
C SER A 400 0.60 -3.13 6.67
N LEU A 401 -0.66 -3.26 7.12
CA LEU A 401 -1.23 -2.34 8.11
C LEU A 401 -0.57 -2.48 9.49
N GLY A 402 -0.21 -3.69 9.92
CA GLY A 402 0.49 -3.92 11.19
C GLY A 402 1.91 -3.34 11.23
N LYS A 403 2.48 -2.99 10.07
CA LYS A 403 3.77 -2.29 9.96
C LYS A 403 3.66 -0.77 9.91
N VAL A 404 2.45 -0.21 9.85
CA VAL A 404 2.27 1.25 9.89
C VAL A 404 2.66 1.73 11.30
N PRO A 405 3.55 2.73 11.45
CA PRO A 405 4.02 3.24 12.74
C PRO A 405 2.95 3.45 13.81
N MET A 406 1.88 4.19 13.47
CA MET A 406 0.75 4.47 14.36
C MET A 406 -0.01 3.21 14.82
N ILE A 407 0.15 2.06 14.13
CA ILE A 407 -0.41 0.76 14.52
C ILE A 407 0.65 -0.06 15.27
N LYS A 408 1.84 -0.25 14.67
CA LYS A 408 2.93 -1.11 15.17
C LYS A 408 3.39 -0.75 16.59
N HIS A 409 3.42 0.54 16.93
CA HIS A 409 3.94 1.04 18.20
C HIS A 409 2.86 1.51 19.16
N SER A 410 1.62 1.12 18.92
CA SER A 410 0.46 1.55 19.69
C SER A 410 -0.22 0.36 20.34
N ASP A 411 -0.45 0.44 21.66
CA ASP A 411 -1.29 -0.53 22.38
C ASP A 411 -2.79 -0.32 22.10
N LYS A 412 -3.15 0.70 21.30
CA LYS A 412 -4.54 0.99 20.94
C LYS A 412 -5.10 -0.08 20.03
N ARG A 413 -6.39 -0.30 20.21
CA ARG A 413 -7.15 -1.27 19.45
C ARG A 413 -7.58 -0.73 18.10
N VAL A 414 -7.59 -1.56 17.07
CA VAL A 414 -7.88 -1.08 15.71
C VAL A 414 -9.37 -1.22 15.39
N VAL A 415 -9.99 -0.10 15.00
CA VAL A 415 -11.34 -0.07 14.42
C VAL A 415 -11.24 0.41 12.98
N ALA A 416 -11.33 -0.52 12.02
CA ALA A 416 -11.35 -0.16 10.61
C ALA A 416 -12.75 0.22 10.17
N ILE A 417 -12.85 1.37 9.51
CA ILE A 417 -14.07 1.95 8.98
C ILE A 417 -13.88 2.26 7.49
N GLY A 418 -14.94 2.34 6.71
CA GLY A 418 -14.81 2.91 5.37
C GLY A 418 -16.13 2.93 4.64
N LYS A 419 -16.38 3.96 3.81
CA LYS A 419 -17.72 4.28 3.28
C LYS A 419 -18.01 3.93 1.84
N HIS A 420 -17.02 4.16 1.01
CA HIS A 420 -17.15 4.05 -0.43
C HIS A 420 -16.20 2.97 -0.97
N LEU A 421 -15.84 2.00 -0.13
CA LEU A 421 -14.98 0.86 -0.49
C LEU A 421 -15.73 -0.06 -1.43
N CYS A 422 -15.27 -0.21 -2.67
CA CYS A 422 -16.03 -0.92 -3.69
C CYS A 422 -15.32 -2.07 -4.39
N GLY A 423 -16.11 -3.12 -4.70
CA GLY A 423 -15.65 -4.31 -5.41
C GLY A 423 -14.41 -4.92 -4.74
N ALA A 424 -13.35 -5.11 -5.53
CA ALA A 424 -12.08 -5.68 -5.08
C ALA A 424 -11.44 -4.90 -3.93
N ALA A 425 -11.66 -3.57 -3.82
CA ALA A 425 -11.06 -2.79 -2.74
C ALA A 425 -11.53 -3.24 -1.35
N THR A 426 -12.77 -3.74 -1.25
CA THR A 426 -13.26 -4.34 0.00
C THR A 426 -12.50 -5.63 0.30
N ASP A 427 -12.30 -6.50 -0.69
CA ASP A 427 -11.60 -7.78 -0.50
C ASP A 427 -10.12 -7.56 -0.12
N LEU A 428 -9.45 -6.61 -0.76
CA LEU A 428 -8.11 -6.14 -0.38
C LEU A 428 -8.08 -5.63 1.06
N THR A 429 -9.11 -4.89 1.48
CA THR A 429 -9.22 -4.35 2.85
C THR A 429 -9.41 -5.46 3.88
N LEU A 430 -10.26 -6.46 3.60
CA LEU A 430 -10.48 -7.57 4.52
C LEU A 430 -9.19 -8.36 4.72
N ARG A 431 -8.47 -8.67 3.63
CA ARG A 431 -7.14 -9.33 3.71
C ARG A 431 -6.12 -8.47 4.45
N CYS A 432 -6.05 -7.18 4.15
CA CYS A 432 -5.17 -6.26 4.86
C CYS A 432 -5.40 -6.31 6.38
N LEU A 433 -6.65 -6.29 6.82
CA LEU A 433 -6.98 -6.31 8.24
C LEU A 433 -6.72 -7.66 8.89
N VAL A 434 -7.07 -8.75 8.23
CA VAL A 434 -6.97 -10.10 8.81
C VAL A 434 -5.55 -10.65 8.74
N GLU A 435 -4.85 -10.41 7.64
CA GLU A 435 -3.56 -11.02 7.35
C GLU A 435 -2.42 -10.12 7.83
N THR A 436 -2.53 -8.79 7.76
CA THR A 436 -1.36 -7.91 8.01
C THR A 436 -1.34 -7.22 9.37
N LEU A 437 -2.42 -7.26 10.16
CA LEU A 437 -2.44 -6.65 11.49
C LEU A 437 -1.63 -7.46 12.53
N ASP A 438 -1.73 -8.79 12.53
CA ASP A 438 -1.07 -9.65 13.51
C ASP A 438 0.39 -10.01 13.14
N HIS A 439 0.85 -9.65 11.94
CA HIS A 439 2.21 -9.92 11.47
C HIS A 439 3.31 -9.04 12.11
N ALA A 440 2.98 -8.24 13.14
CA ALA A 440 3.94 -7.41 13.85
C ALA A 440 5.04 -8.23 14.58
N ASP A 441 4.78 -9.49 14.98
CA ASP A 441 5.68 -10.26 15.84
C ASP A 441 6.46 -11.41 15.17
N SER A 442 6.11 -11.83 13.95
CA SER A 442 6.60 -13.11 13.39
C SER A 442 8.00 -13.10 12.73
N LEU A 443 8.78 -12.02 12.82
CA LEU A 443 10.15 -11.97 12.27
C LEU A 443 11.26 -11.78 13.32
N SER A 444 10.94 -11.85 14.62
CA SER A 444 11.92 -11.67 15.70
C SER A 444 12.49 -12.96 16.30
N SER A 445 12.16 -14.15 15.80
CA SER A 445 12.75 -15.41 16.31
C SER A 445 13.18 -16.39 15.21
N GLU A 446 14.51 -16.53 15.09
CA GLU A 446 15.30 -17.55 14.41
C GLU A 446 15.57 -17.41 12.89
N PRO A 447 16.85 -17.54 12.46
CA PRO A 447 17.19 -17.57 11.04
C PRO A 447 16.61 -18.83 10.39
N PRO A 448 16.15 -18.75 9.12
CA PRO A 448 15.54 -19.89 8.45
C PRO A 448 16.50 -21.08 8.44
N SER A 449 16.03 -22.19 9.02
CA SER A 449 16.80 -23.43 9.08
C SER A 449 17.28 -23.83 7.69
N LYS A 450 18.56 -24.16 7.58
CA LYS A 450 19.27 -24.60 6.37
C LYS A 450 18.38 -25.46 5.46
N ARG A 451 18.05 -24.94 4.27
CA ARG A 451 17.64 -25.79 3.14
C ARG A 451 18.78 -26.78 2.90
N GLN A 452 18.60 -28.03 3.32
CA GLN A 452 19.49 -29.11 2.91
C GLN A 452 19.37 -29.25 1.39
N CYS A 453 20.49 -29.04 0.69
CA CYS A 453 20.65 -29.43 -0.70
C CYS A 453 20.27 -30.90 -0.86
N ARG A 454 19.19 -31.18 -1.61
CA ARG A 454 18.94 -32.53 -2.12
C ARG A 454 19.79 -32.71 -3.37
N GLU A 455 20.81 -33.55 -3.23
CA GLU A 455 21.54 -34.12 -4.36
C GLU A 455 20.60 -34.92 -5.27
N SER A 456 20.86 -34.79 -6.57
CA SER A 456 20.19 -35.45 -7.68
C SER A 456 20.54 -36.93 -7.77
N VAL A 457 19.54 -37.82 -7.86
CA VAL A 457 19.70 -39.15 -8.49
C VAL A 457 18.42 -39.53 -9.27
N ASP A 458 18.66 -39.99 -10.49
CA ASP A 458 17.77 -40.40 -11.59
C ASP A 458 16.92 -41.68 -11.34
N PRO A 459 15.96 -42.03 -12.23
CA PRO A 459 14.76 -42.81 -11.95
C PRO A 459 14.88 -44.32 -12.23
N LYS A 460 14.01 -45.12 -11.60
CA LYS A 460 13.42 -46.37 -12.15
C LYS A 460 12.47 -47.04 -11.15
N GLY A 461 11.26 -47.39 -11.61
CA GLY A 461 10.44 -48.46 -11.02
C GLY A 461 8.94 -48.17 -10.91
N GLU A 462 8.17 -48.60 -11.91
CA GLU A 462 6.74 -48.94 -11.81
C GLU A 462 6.58 -50.48 -11.72
N PRO A 463 5.38 -51.06 -11.53
CA PRO A 463 4.30 -50.74 -10.57
C PRO A 463 3.76 -52.05 -9.90
N GLU A 464 2.78 -51.96 -8.99
CA GLU A 464 1.61 -52.87 -8.87
C GLU A 464 0.84 -52.65 -7.54
N GLY A 465 -0.50 -52.64 -7.58
CA GLY A 465 -1.34 -52.83 -6.38
C GLY A 465 -2.67 -52.07 -6.33
N SER A 466 -3.68 -52.61 -7.00
CA SER A 466 -5.11 -52.21 -7.04
C SER A 466 -5.88 -52.34 -5.72
N HIS A 467 -6.78 -51.40 -5.40
CA HIS A 467 -8.26 -51.53 -5.49
C HIS A 467 -9.05 -50.62 -4.52
N ASN A 468 -10.00 -49.87 -5.13
CA ASN A 468 -11.39 -49.53 -4.77
C ASN A 468 -11.73 -49.11 -3.31
N GLY A 469 -12.47 -48.06 -3.01
CA GLY A 469 -13.29 -47.12 -3.78
C GLY A 469 -14.44 -46.62 -2.88
N SER A 470 -14.86 -45.34 -2.98
CA SER A 470 -16.22 -44.89 -2.68
C SER A 470 -16.41 -43.39 -2.97
N GLU A 471 -17.32 -43.13 -3.90
CA GLU A 471 -18.30 -42.03 -3.95
C GLU A 471 -17.80 -40.58 -4.02
N ASP A 472 -17.81 -40.08 -5.26
CA ASP A 472 -17.66 -38.68 -5.65
C ASP A 472 -18.77 -37.80 -5.06
N ALA A 473 -18.40 -36.93 -4.13
CA ALA A 473 -19.12 -35.69 -3.87
C ALA A 473 -18.45 -34.59 -4.72
N GLU A 474 -19.08 -34.20 -5.83
CA GLU A 474 -18.65 -33.06 -6.63
C GLU A 474 -18.80 -31.76 -5.81
N HIS A 475 -17.72 -31.37 -5.13
CA HIS A 475 -17.54 -30.02 -4.62
C HIS A 475 -17.21 -29.10 -5.78
N ILE A 476 -18.18 -28.28 -6.21
CA ILE A 476 -17.97 -27.23 -7.20
C ILE A 476 -17.65 -25.93 -6.45
N PRO A 477 -16.41 -25.42 -6.52
CA PRO A 477 -16.05 -24.16 -5.86
C PRO A 477 -16.75 -22.98 -6.56
N ILE A 478 -17.40 -22.12 -5.77
CA ILE A 478 -17.98 -20.86 -6.24
C ILE A 478 -16.90 -19.78 -6.10
N LYS A 479 -16.23 -19.44 -7.21
CA LYS A 479 -15.29 -18.31 -7.27
C LYS A 479 -16.05 -17.01 -7.55
N ALA A 480 -15.91 -16.03 -6.65
CA ALA A 480 -16.21 -14.63 -6.95
C ALA A 480 -14.96 -14.03 -7.61
N THR A 481 -14.86 -14.11 -8.94
CA THR A 481 -13.76 -13.49 -9.69
C THR A 481 -13.92 -11.97 -9.75
N SER A 482 -12.86 -11.27 -9.38
CA SER A 482 -12.67 -9.84 -9.61
C SER A 482 -12.76 -9.52 -11.10
N VAL A 483 -13.83 -8.84 -11.54
CA VAL A 483 -13.87 -8.25 -12.87
C VAL A 483 -12.96 -7.02 -12.87
N LYS A 484 -11.78 -7.14 -13.50
CA LYS A 484 -10.97 -5.99 -13.93
C LYS A 484 -11.80 -5.21 -14.96
N CYS A 485 -12.47 -4.15 -14.53
CA CYS A 485 -13.20 -3.26 -15.43
C CYS A 485 -12.19 -2.35 -16.14
N ARG A 486 -11.68 -2.79 -17.29
CA ARG A 486 -11.03 -1.95 -18.30
C ARG A 486 -11.97 -1.81 -19.49
N ASP A 487 -13.02 -1.02 -19.35
CA ASP A 487 -13.60 -0.32 -20.51
C ASP A 487 -14.46 0.87 -20.08
N SER A 488 -14.23 2.01 -20.71
CA SER A 488 -14.79 3.32 -20.38
C SER A 488 -16.04 3.67 -21.20
N SER A 489 -16.81 2.68 -21.68
CA SER A 489 -17.85 2.97 -22.68
C SER A 489 -19.19 2.25 -22.56
N ILE A 490 -19.42 1.35 -21.60
CA ILE A 490 -20.76 0.82 -21.29
C ILE A 490 -20.89 0.62 -19.77
N GLY A 491 -21.79 1.36 -19.11
CA GLY A 491 -22.17 1.12 -17.70
C GLY A 491 -21.89 2.29 -16.75
N LYS A 492 -22.50 3.45 -16.99
CA LYS A 492 -22.80 4.37 -15.88
C LYS A 492 -23.86 3.68 -15.01
N ASN A 493 -23.52 3.25 -13.79
CA ASN A 493 -24.42 3.08 -12.61
C ASN A 493 -24.29 1.80 -11.73
N TYR A 494 -23.20 1.02 -11.75
CA TYR A 494 -23.02 0.01 -10.70
C TYR A 494 -21.59 -0.03 -10.18
N LYS A 495 -21.26 0.92 -9.30
CA LYS A 495 -20.09 0.84 -8.40
C LYS A 495 -20.57 0.20 -7.10
N GLN A 496 -20.12 -1.01 -6.79
CA GLN A 496 -20.51 -1.73 -5.57
C GLN A 496 -19.86 -1.10 -4.34
N GLN A 497 -20.40 -0.07 -3.69
CA GLN A 497 -19.75 0.51 -2.49
C GLN A 497 -20.27 -0.14 -1.20
N TYR A 498 -19.37 -0.32 -0.23
CA TYR A 498 -19.56 -0.94 1.08
C TYR A 498 -19.21 0.03 2.17
N GLN A 499 -20.00 -0.05 3.25
CA GLN A 499 -19.48 0.30 4.55
C GLN A 499 -18.87 -0.91 5.26
N VAL A 500 -17.64 -0.78 5.73
CA VAL A 500 -16.96 -1.77 6.59
C VAL A 500 -16.83 -1.17 7.98
N ILE A 501 -17.21 -1.93 9.02
CA ILE A 501 -16.88 -1.65 10.43
C ILE A 501 -16.26 -2.93 11.00
N LEU A 502 -14.97 -2.90 11.30
CA LEU A 502 -14.22 -4.04 11.82
C LEU A 502 -13.50 -3.65 13.10
N ASN A 503 -13.68 -4.39 14.18
CA ASN A 503 -12.83 -4.27 15.37
C ASN A 503 -11.85 -5.45 15.42
N ALA A 504 -10.56 -5.16 15.47
CA ALA A 504 -9.50 -6.15 15.27
C ALA A 504 -8.81 -6.64 16.56
N THR A 505 -9.04 -6.01 17.72
CA THR A 505 -8.24 -6.26 18.94
C THR A 505 -9.08 -6.17 20.22
N ASP A 506 -8.75 -7.01 21.20
CA ASP A 506 -9.64 -7.58 22.24
C ASP A 506 -10.04 -6.66 23.43
N ASP A 507 -10.93 -7.20 24.25
CA ASP A 507 -11.46 -6.81 25.56
C ASP A 507 -12.70 -5.89 25.65
N LYS A 508 -13.83 -6.57 25.92
CA LYS A 508 -15.18 -6.07 26.22
C LYS A 508 -15.91 -5.41 25.05
N VAL A 509 -16.12 -6.18 23.99
CA VAL A 509 -17.18 -5.87 23.02
C VAL A 509 -18.52 -6.35 23.62
N PRO A 510 -19.58 -5.52 23.65
CA PRO A 510 -20.93 -5.98 23.99
C PRO A 510 -21.28 -7.20 23.15
N GLU A 511 -21.91 -8.22 23.74
CA GLU A 511 -22.41 -9.32 22.94
C GLU A 511 -23.31 -8.75 21.84
N LEU A 512 -23.08 -9.18 20.60
CA LEU A 512 -24.07 -9.09 19.52
C LEU A 512 -25.26 -10.01 19.89
N GLU A 513 -25.91 -9.79 21.04
CA GLU A 513 -27.12 -10.44 21.50
C GLU A 513 -28.33 -9.71 20.90
N GLY A 514 -29.12 -10.47 20.15
CA GLY A 514 -30.28 -9.96 19.40
C GLY A 514 -30.47 -10.62 18.03
N ILE A 515 -29.46 -11.30 17.51
CA ILE A 515 -29.54 -11.96 16.19
C ILE A 515 -29.29 -13.45 16.41
N LYS A 516 -30.36 -14.24 16.29
CA LYS A 516 -30.27 -15.70 16.33
C LYS A 516 -29.22 -16.14 15.32
N GLU A 517 -28.28 -16.97 15.76
CA GLU A 517 -27.54 -17.86 14.86
C GLU A 517 -28.55 -18.43 13.86
N ALA A 518 -28.23 -18.46 12.57
CA ALA A 518 -28.99 -19.20 11.58
C ALA A 518 -28.83 -20.71 11.86
N LYS A 519 -29.39 -21.19 12.98
CA LYS A 519 -29.69 -22.59 13.21
C LYS A 519 -31.04 -22.86 12.60
N CYS A 520 -31.03 -23.65 11.53
CA CYS A 520 -32.22 -24.18 10.90
C CYS A 520 -33.03 -24.99 11.94
N VAL A 521 -34.10 -24.39 12.46
CA VAL A 521 -35.11 -25.10 13.24
C VAL A 521 -36.14 -25.61 12.24
N THR A 522 -36.14 -26.92 12.00
CA THR A 522 -37.20 -27.63 11.30
C THR A 522 -38.49 -27.55 12.12
N VAL A 523 -39.49 -26.83 11.62
CA VAL A 523 -40.86 -26.92 12.13
C VAL A 523 -41.80 -27.23 10.99
N ASN A 524 -42.35 -28.45 11.01
CA ASN A 524 -43.56 -28.79 10.27
C ASN A 524 -44.76 -28.16 10.97
N SER A 525 -45.48 -27.25 10.31
CA SER A 525 -46.91 -27.10 10.55
C SER A 525 -47.62 -26.36 9.40
N THR A 526 -48.60 -27.07 8.87
CA THR A 526 -49.76 -26.71 8.06
C THR A 526 -50.35 -25.30 8.23
N GLY A 527 -50.81 -24.73 7.11
CA GLY A 527 -52.13 -24.08 7.06
C GLY A 527 -52.18 -22.55 6.87
N ASP A 528 -52.36 -22.17 5.61
CA ASP A 528 -53.21 -21.08 5.08
C ASP A 528 -52.91 -19.58 5.24
N SER A 529 -53.02 -18.97 4.06
CA SER A 529 -53.43 -17.60 3.69
C SER A 529 -52.40 -16.48 3.75
N LEU A 530 -51.89 -16.10 2.57
CA LEU A 530 -52.10 -14.76 1.99
C LEU A 530 -51.61 -14.77 0.53
N GLN A 531 -52.51 -15.25 -0.32
CA GLN A 531 -52.56 -15.02 -1.75
C GLN A 531 -53.22 -13.66 -1.95
N GLU A 532 -52.56 -12.70 -2.58
CA GLU A 532 -53.16 -11.67 -3.45
C GLU A 532 -52.12 -10.61 -3.84
N THR A 533 -51.51 -10.80 -5.01
CA THR A 533 -51.31 -9.82 -6.10
C THR A 533 -50.19 -10.29 -7.03
N LEU A 534 -50.46 -11.44 -7.65
CA LEU A 534 -49.91 -11.82 -8.95
C LEU A 534 -51.13 -11.97 -9.86
N ASP A 535 -51.00 -11.53 -11.11
CA ASP A 535 -51.89 -11.76 -12.26
C ASP A 535 -52.73 -10.56 -12.74
N ALA A 536 -52.09 -9.72 -13.58
CA ALA A 536 -52.66 -8.90 -14.65
C ALA A 536 -51.46 -8.37 -15.47
N GLU A 537 -51.23 -8.59 -16.76
CA GLU A 537 -52.03 -9.04 -17.91
C GLU A 537 -51.08 -9.57 -19.01
N HIS A 538 -51.60 -10.47 -19.85
CA HIS A 538 -50.92 -11.02 -21.01
C HIS A 538 -51.48 -10.38 -22.30
N LYS A 539 -50.58 -9.98 -23.21
CA LYS A 539 -50.70 -9.84 -24.68
C LYS A 539 -51.27 -8.54 -25.30
N THR A 540 -50.37 -7.81 -25.97
CA THR A 540 -50.49 -7.52 -27.42
C THR A 540 -49.09 -7.42 -28.04
N GLU A 541 -48.89 -8.12 -29.16
CA GLU A 541 -47.71 -8.03 -30.04
C GLU A 541 -47.74 -6.71 -30.83
N ASP A 542 -46.58 -6.06 -31.00
CA ASP A 542 -46.15 -5.67 -32.35
C ASP A 542 -44.66 -5.33 -32.43
N LEU A 543 -44.13 -5.57 -33.63
CA LEU A 543 -42.72 -5.67 -33.98
C LEU A 543 -41.92 -4.37 -33.82
N LEU A 544 -40.64 -4.50 -33.44
CA LEU A 544 -39.48 -4.07 -34.25
C LEU A 544 -38.19 -4.70 -33.72
N LYS A 545 -37.49 -5.39 -34.63
CA LYS A 545 -36.25 -6.13 -34.41
C LYS A 545 -35.09 -5.16 -34.17
N ASP A 546 -34.36 -5.38 -33.09
CA ASP A 546 -32.92 -5.12 -33.09
C ASP A 546 -32.19 -6.35 -32.54
N THR A 547 -31.70 -7.17 -33.46
CA THR A 547 -31.02 -8.45 -33.18
C THR A 547 -29.62 -8.19 -32.64
N CYS A 548 -29.49 -8.04 -31.33
CA CYS A 548 -28.25 -8.37 -30.62
C CYS A 548 -28.26 -9.86 -30.26
N LYS A 549 -27.32 -10.64 -30.79
CA LYS A 549 -27.06 -12.01 -30.32
C LYS A 549 -26.60 -11.93 -28.86
N GLY A 550 -27.44 -12.35 -27.92
CA GLY A 550 -27.07 -12.49 -26.49
C GLY A 550 -27.81 -11.57 -25.50
N SER A 551 -29.13 -11.37 -25.59
CA SER A 551 -29.89 -10.70 -24.53
C SER A 551 -31.10 -11.53 -24.12
N LEU A 552 -31.15 -11.93 -22.84
CA LEU A 552 -32.42 -12.25 -22.21
C LEU A 552 -33.31 -10.99 -22.29
N ASN A 553 -34.58 -11.15 -22.68
CA ASN A 553 -35.56 -10.04 -22.70
C ASN A 553 -36.03 -9.70 -21.28
N LEU A 554 -35.07 -9.38 -20.39
CA LEU A 554 -35.35 -8.94 -19.03
C LEU A 554 -35.61 -7.43 -19.01
N SER A 555 -36.61 -7.03 -18.24
CA SER A 555 -36.83 -5.65 -17.85
C SER A 555 -35.65 -5.10 -17.02
N GLU A 556 -35.53 -3.78 -16.95
CA GLU A 556 -34.50 -3.14 -16.13
C GLU A 556 -34.64 -3.50 -14.64
N LEU A 557 -35.87 -3.65 -14.16
CA LEU A 557 -36.16 -4.08 -12.78
C LEU A 557 -35.67 -5.50 -12.50
N GLU A 558 -35.83 -6.42 -13.44
CA GLU A 558 -35.34 -7.79 -13.30
C GLU A 558 -33.81 -7.85 -13.30
N LYS A 559 -33.16 -7.06 -14.18
CA LYS A 559 -31.70 -6.96 -14.21
C LYS A 559 -31.15 -6.39 -12.91
N GLU A 560 -31.79 -5.35 -12.37
CA GLU A 560 -31.45 -4.74 -11.09
C GLU A 560 -31.58 -5.76 -9.95
N ALA A 561 -32.70 -6.49 -9.89
CA ALA A 561 -32.93 -7.51 -8.88
C ALA A 561 -31.89 -8.63 -8.92
N ILE A 562 -31.50 -9.11 -10.11
CA ILE A 562 -30.44 -10.10 -10.28
C ILE A 562 -29.09 -9.54 -9.82
N GLY A 563 -28.73 -8.33 -10.25
CA GLY A 563 -27.49 -7.67 -9.86
C GLY A 563 -27.38 -7.50 -8.35
N TRP A 564 -28.49 -7.15 -7.69
CA TRP A 564 -28.56 -7.05 -6.24
C TRP A 564 -28.37 -8.40 -5.54
N ARG A 565 -28.99 -9.48 -6.04
CA ARG A 565 -28.76 -10.84 -5.51
C ARG A 565 -27.31 -11.26 -5.68
N CYS A 566 -26.70 -11.03 -6.84
CA CYS A 566 -25.27 -11.28 -7.05
C CYS A 566 -24.38 -10.51 -6.05
N LYS A 567 -24.69 -9.24 -5.78
CA LYS A 567 -23.99 -8.44 -4.76
C LYS A 567 -24.07 -9.11 -3.38
N ARG A 568 -25.27 -9.55 -2.99
CA ARG A 568 -25.48 -10.25 -1.70
C ARG A 568 -24.73 -11.58 -1.61
N LEU A 569 -24.59 -12.31 -2.71
CA LEU A 569 -23.78 -13.54 -2.74
C LEU A 569 -22.30 -13.26 -2.46
N ILE A 570 -21.75 -12.18 -3.04
CA ILE A 570 -20.38 -11.74 -2.76
C ILE A 570 -20.24 -11.37 -1.29
N ASP A 571 -21.22 -10.66 -0.72
CA ASP A 571 -21.20 -10.26 0.70
C ASP A 571 -21.21 -11.46 1.63
N PHE A 572 -22.02 -12.46 1.29
CA PHE A 572 -22.03 -13.71 2.04
C PHE A 572 -20.68 -14.43 1.98
N GLY A 573 -19.99 -14.41 0.84
CA GLY A 573 -18.62 -14.91 0.73
C GLY A 573 -17.65 -14.17 1.67
N ARG A 574 -17.79 -12.85 1.80
CA ARG A 574 -16.98 -12.03 2.73
C ARG A 574 -17.28 -12.32 4.19
N VAL A 575 -18.55 -12.54 4.52
CA VAL A 575 -18.96 -13.01 5.86
C VAL A 575 -18.27 -14.32 6.17
N ARG A 576 -18.29 -15.29 5.25
CA ARG A 576 -17.63 -16.59 5.43
C ARG A 576 -16.13 -16.45 5.60
N TYR A 577 -15.47 -15.64 4.77
CA TYR A 577 -14.05 -15.36 4.91
C TYR A 577 -13.70 -14.80 6.30
N LEU A 578 -14.46 -13.83 6.81
CA LEU A 578 -14.23 -13.25 8.14
C LEU A 578 -14.55 -14.23 9.28
N GLU A 579 -15.61 -15.04 9.15
CA GLU A 579 -15.95 -16.11 10.10
C GLU A 579 -14.86 -17.20 10.15
N GLU A 580 -14.28 -17.59 9.01
CA GLU A 580 -13.16 -18.53 8.93
C GLU A 580 -11.91 -17.99 9.64
N HIS A 581 -11.75 -16.67 9.70
CA HIS A 581 -10.70 -15.98 10.45
C HIS A 581 -11.14 -15.57 11.87
N GLY A 582 -12.17 -16.23 12.42
CA GLY A 582 -12.54 -16.10 13.83
C GLY A 582 -13.36 -14.84 14.19
N MET A 583 -13.83 -14.08 13.20
CA MET A 583 -14.64 -12.88 13.47
C MET A 583 -16.13 -13.21 13.53
N LYS A 584 -16.83 -12.66 14.53
CA LYS A 584 -18.30 -12.64 14.54
C LYS A 584 -18.78 -11.58 13.55
N THR A 585 -19.40 -12.01 12.47
CA THR A 585 -19.73 -11.14 11.33
C THR A 585 -21.24 -11.08 11.07
N VAL A 586 -21.75 -9.91 10.72
CA VAL A 586 -23.14 -9.69 10.34
C VAL A 586 -23.24 -8.65 9.23
N ILE A 587 -24.24 -8.83 8.36
CA ILE A 587 -24.63 -7.85 7.34
C ILE A 587 -25.94 -7.21 7.81
N LYS A 588 -26.02 -5.88 7.73
CA LYS A 588 -27.22 -5.12 8.14
C LYS A 588 -27.56 -4.03 7.13
N GLU A 589 -28.84 -3.76 6.95
CA GLU A 589 -29.30 -2.56 6.26
C GLU A 589 -29.25 -1.38 7.24
N TYR A 590 -28.27 -0.48 7.06
CA TYR A 590 -28.01 0.61 8.00
C TYR A 590 -28.74 1.90 7.61
N ILE A 591 -29.28 1.99 6.40
CA ILE A 591 -30.00 3.16 5.91
C ILE A 591 -31.00 2.72 4.84
N ASP A 592 -32.03 3.52 4.59
CA ASP A 592 -33.01 3.21 3.53
C ASP A 592 -32.35 3.29 2.14
N LYS A 593 -32.60 2.28 1.30
CA LYS A 593 -32.13 2.21 -0.10
C LYS A 593 -32.52 3.43 -0.96
N LEU A 594 -33.58 4.14 -0.60
CA LEU A 594 -34.01 5.37 -1.29
C LEU A 594 -33.06 6.54 -1.03
N GLN A 595 -32.28 6.50 0.06
CA GLN A 595 -31.28 7.52 0.37
C GLN A 595 -29.96 7.25 -0.35
N THR A 596 -29.51 5.98 -0.36
CA THR A 596 -28.31 5.57 -1.07
C THR A 596 -28.43 4.12 -1.57
N PRO A 597 -27.91 3.79 -2.77
CA PRO A 597 -27.79 2.40 -3.23
C PRO A 597 -26.80 1.57 -2.39
N GLU A 598 -26.02 2.23 -1.52
CA GLU A 598 -24.98 1.64 -0.67
C GLU A 598 -25.51 1.51 0.76
N ASN A 599 -26.64 0.82 0.88
CA ASN A 599 -27.47 0.82 2.08
C ASN A 599 -27.17 -0.30 3.09
N VAL A 600 -26.12 -1.09 2.82
CA VAL A 600 -25.77 -2.26 3.61
C VAL A 600 -24.34 -2.16 4.14
N ALA A 601 -24.19 -2.45 5.43
CA ALA A 601 -22.92 -2.47 6.14
C ALA A 601 -22.51 -3.90 6.48
N LEU A 602 -21.22 -4.20 6.31
CA LEU A 602 -20.57 -5.39 6.82
C LEU A 602 -19.93 -5.04 8.17
N VAL A 603 -20.43 -5.66 9.24
CA VAL A 603 -19.92 -5.46 10.60
C VAL A 603 -19.27 -6.76 11.05
N ALA A 604 -18.00 -6.71 11.44
CA ALA A 604 -17.36 -7.85 12.08
C ALA A 604 -16.56 -7.44 13.32
N LEU A 605 -16.55 -8.34 14.30
CA LEU A 605 -15.88 -8.15 15.58
C LEU A 605 -15.04 -9.39 15.84
N CYS A 606 -13.76 -9.22 16.17
CA CYS A 606 -12.95 -10.33 16.68
C CYS A 606 -13.63 -10.97 17.89
N GLN A 607 -13.69 -12.30 17.91
CA GLN A 607 -14.13 -13.03 19.10
C GLN A 607 -12.95 -13.13 20.07
N ALA A 608 -13.21 -12.89 21.36
CA ALA A 608 -12.22 -13.15 22.41
C ALA A 608 -11.73 -14.60 22.28
N GLY A 609 -10.41 -14.77 22.15
CA GLY A 609 -9.82 -16.08 21.96
C GLY A 609 -10.16 -17.01 23.12
N LYS A 610 -10.61 -18.24 22.82
CA LYS A 610 -10.49 -19.38 23.75
C LYS A 610 -9.03 -19.84 23.88
N HIS A 611 -8.10 -18.89 24.05
CA HIS A 611 -6.70 -19.16 24.33
C HIS A 611 -6.38 -18.68 25.75
N ASP A 612 -7.07 -19.28 26.71
CA ASP A 612 -6.62 -19.42 28.10
C ASP A 612 -7.52 -20.48 28.79
N GLN A 613 -7.16 -21.75 28.61
CA GLN A 613 -7.44 -22.85 29.55
C GLN A 613 -6.27 -23.82 29.60
#